data_AF-A0A552F080-F1
#
_entry.id   AF-A0A552F080-F1
#
_cell.length_a   1.000
_cell.length_b   1.000
_cell.length_c   1.000
_cell.angle_alpha   90.00
_cell.angle_beta   90.00
_cell.angle_gamma   90.00
#
_symmetry.space_group_name_H-M   'P 1'
#
loop_
_entity.id
_entity.type
_entity.pdbx_description
1 polymer ?
#
loop_
_entity_poly.entity_id
_entity_poly.type
_entity_poly.pdbx_seq_one_letter_code
_entity_poly.pdbx_strand_id
1 'polypeptide(L)'
;MLDPKKILEIKTANNRQNLLLLMPETLPSSRMPVTDDLNKLLAILPARIRSKIEEQPRQHQLIEVVMDLGRIPEARFPDGAIDLGDEPISKEEIQYSIARVGSFSGDNRAGIERTLHRISAIRNRDGEIIGLTCRIGRAVFGTITLINDLVETGKSLLLLGRPGVGKTTALREIARVLADDLNKRVVIIDTSNEIAGDGDIPHPAIGRARRMQVSRPELQHQVMIEAVENHMPEVIVIDEIGTELEALAARTIAERGVQLVGTAHGNQLENLIKNPTLSDLVGGIQAVTLGDEEARRRGSQKTVLERKAPPTFEIAIEMLERQRWVIHEDVSTTIDQLLRGREAIAQIRWVDEEGKVQVAQEEPKPENLTPLRGNYLPEMDKPKGWRADGRMTPVARFPGGPLNRENDFDRLLEQSWLQEEPETEKVRVPGPNGEDWPVYVYPYGVSRAPIEQVVQALDLPIVLTKDLQEADAVLALRSHVKNQSKLRQIAKVRQIPIHGIKSNTLPQISRGLKRILGIDDPMNQEGADLRLFARSGSDDEIEALEEARLAVEQIVIPTGQPVELLPRSAKVRKMQHELVEHYRLQSDSFGEEPNRRIRIYPA
;
A
#
# COMPACT_ATOMS: atom_id res chain seq x y z
N MET A 1 44.21 -46.38 -38.31
CA MET A 1 44.49 -45.66 -39.56
C MET A 1 43.17 -45.36 -40.22
N LEU A 2 42.79 -44.08 -40.22
CA LEU A 2 41.59 -43.57 -40.90
C LEU A 2 42.06 -42.51 -41.92
N ASP A 3 41.40 -42.52 -43.06
CA ASP A 3 41.78 -41.92 -44.35
C ASP A 3 42.01 -40.38 -44.29
N PRO A 4 43.16 -39.84 -44.74
CA PRO A 4 43.52 -38.41 -44.58
C PRO A 4 42.77 -37.40 -45.47
N LYS A 5 41.81 -37.83 -46.30
CA LYS A 5 41.11 -36.94 -47.26
C LYS A 5 39.81 -36.30 -46.76
N LYS A 6 39.44 -36.48 -45.49
CA LYS A 6 38.21 -35.88 -44.92
C LYS A 6 38.43 -34.77 -43.88
N ILE A 7 39.67 -34.29 -43.72
CA ILE A 7 40.03 -33.29 -42.69
C ILE A 7 40.20 -31.87 -43.29
N LEU A 8 40.00 -31.68 -44.59
CA LEU A 8 40.25 -30.38 -45.23
C LEU A 8 39.06 -29.86 -46.05
N GLU A 9 37.86 -29.82 -45.47
CA GLU A 9 36.72 -29.11 -46.08
C GLU A 9 35.63 -28.71 -45.07
N ILE A 10 36.03 -28.17 -43.90
CA ILE A 10 35.12 -27.42 -43.02
C ILE A 10 35.86 -26.18 -42.48
N LYS A 11 36.26 -25.31 -43.39
CA LYS A 11 36.67 -23.93 -43.09
C LYS A 11 36.26 -23.03 -44.26
N THR A 12 34.96 -22.84 -44.44
CA THR A 12 34.30 -21.65 -45.04
C THR A 12 32.89 -22.04 -45.48
N ALA A 13 31.87 -21.60 -44.73
CA ALA A 13 30.55 -21.17 -45.22
C ALA A 13 29.52 -21.13 -44.09
N ASN A 14 29.09 -19.91 -43.75
CA ASN A 14 27.75 -19.53 -43.27
C ASN A 14 27.09 -20.36 -42.16
N ASN A 15 27.49 -20.05 -40.94
CA ASN A 15 26.86 -20.50 -39.70
C ASN A 15 25.64 -19.61 -39.32
N ARG A 16 24.62 -19.54 -40.18
CA ARG A 16 23.36 -18.81 -39.89
C ARG A 16 22.06 -19.55 -40.18
N GLN A 17 22.10 -20.80 -40.64
CA GLN A 17 20.88 -21.55 -41.01
C GLN A 17 20.68 -22.90 -40.32
N ASN A 18 21.60 -23.38 -39.48
CA ASN A 18 21.46 -24.67 -38.79
C ASN A 18 21.18 -24.59 -37.27
N LEU A 19 20.74 -23.43 -36.76
CA LEU A 19 20.28 -23.29 -35.37
C LEU A 19 18.75 -23.31 -35.23
N LEU A 20 18.01 -23.65 -36.29
CA LEU A 20 16.53 -23.61 -36.31
C LEU A 20 15.85 -24.99 -36.30
N LEU A 21 16.58 -26.08 -36.03
CA LEU A 21 16.05 -27.45 -36.20
C LEU A 21 16.19 -28.36 -34.96
N LEU A 22 16.32 -27.76 -33.78
CA LEU A 22 16.27 -28.46 -32.49
C LEU A 22 15.40 -27.71 -31.46
N MET A 23 14.25 -27.19 -31.90
CA MET A 23 13.18 -26.80 -30.98
C MET A 23 12.10 -27.88 -31.05
N PRO A 24 11.60 -28.42 -29.93
CA PRO A 24 10.37 -29.19 -29.96
C PRO A 24 9.24 -28.24 -30.37
N GLU A 25 8.75 -28.42 -31.60
CA GLU A 25 7.44 -27.91 -31.99
C GLU A 25 6.39 -28.56 -31.07
N THR A 26 5.47 -27.74 -30.58
CA THR A 26 4.43 -28.00 -29.56
C THR A 26 4.84 -27.69 -28.11
N LEU A 27 4.75 -26.40 -27.76
CA LEU A 27 4.54 -26.01 -26.36
C LEU A 27 3.15 -26.53 -25.93
N PRO A 28 3.03 -27.41 -24.93
CA PRO A 28 1.73 -27.84 -24.46
C PRO A 28 0.99 -26.68 -23.79
N SER A 29 -0.23 -26.41 -24.25
CA SER A 29 -1.16 -25.36 -23.81
C SER A 29 -1.75 -25.57 -22.41
N SER A 30 -1.11 -26.36 -21.55
CA SER A 30 -1.47 -26.51 -20.14
C SER A 30 -0.28 -26.12 -19.29
N ARG A 31 -0.38 -24.98 -18.58
CA ARG A 31 0.54 -24.64 -17.49
C ARG A 31 0.54 -25.78 -16.48
N MET A 32 1.55 -26.65 -16.54
CA MET A 32 1.73 -27.68 -15.53
C MET A 32 2.34 -27.00 -14.29
N PRO A 33 1.67 -27.03 -13.12
CA PRO A 33 2.33 -26.70 -11.87
C PRO A 33 3.36 -27.81 -11.61
N VAL A 34 4.62 -27.58 -11.97
CA VAL A 34 5.66 -28.57 -11.71
C VAL A 34 6.50 -28.09 -10.54
N THR A 35 6.05 -28.50 -9.35
CA THR A 35 6.95 -29.15 -8.39
C THR A 35 6.25 -30.35 -7.76
N ASP A 36 6.78 -31.54 -8.07
CA ASP A 36 6.35 -32.86 -7.59
C ASP A 36 6.96 -33.17 -6.20
N ASP A 37 6.96 -32.15 -5.33
CA ASP A 37 7.51 -32.24 -3.97
C ASP A 37 6.44 -32.58 -2.94
N LEU A 38 5.19 -32.79 -3.37
CA LEU A 38 4.08 -33.18 -2.48
C LEU A 38 4.45 -34.38 -1.60
N ASN A 39 5.20 -35.34 -2.15
CA ASN A 39 5.71 -36.49 -1.43
C ASN A 39 6.53 -36.13 -0.18
N LYS A 40 7.30 -35.04 -0.21
CA LYS A 40 8.08 -34.56 0.94
C LYS A 40 7.17 -34.05 2.05
N LEU A 41 6.09 -33.34 1.71
CA LEU A 41 5.07 -32.95 2.69
C LEU A 41 4.32 -34.18 3.18
N LEU A 42 3.89 -35.10 2.32
CA LEU A 42 3.19 -36.31 2.76
C LEU A 42 4.03 -37.16 3.72
N ALA A 43 5.36 -37.15 3.58
CA ALA A 43 6.26 -37.87 4.47
C ALA A 43 6.28 -37.34 5.92
N ILE A 44 5.89 -36.08 6.17
CA ILE A 44 5.78 -35.55 7.54
C ILE A 44 4.47 -35.95 8.20
N LEU A 45 3.44 -36.29 7.41
CA LEU A 45 2.10 -36.58 7.93
C LEU A 45 2.01 -38.01 8.50
N PRO A 46 1.14 -38.24 9.51
CA PRO A 46 0.81 -39.57 9.99
C PRO A 46 0.34 -40.50 8.87
N ALA A 47 0.70 -41.79 8.97
CA ALA A 47 0.45 -42.76 7.90
C ALA A 47 -1.03 -42.87 7.48
N ARG A 48 -1.96 -42.77 8.45
CA ARG A 48 -3.41 -42.81 8.16
C ARG A 48 -3.86 -41.64 7.28
N ILE A 49 -3.36 -40.43 7.58
CA ILE A 49 -3.71 -39.18 6.90
C ILE A 49 -3.10 -39.17 5.51
N ARG A 50 -1.81 -39.53 5.44
CA ARG A 50 -1.08 -39.69 4.19
C ARG A 50 -1.81 -40.63 3.22
N SER A 51 -2.16 -41.83 3.68
CA SER A 51 -2.81 -42.84 2.82
C SER A 51 -4.14 -42.32 2.26
N LYS A 52 -4.94 -41.62 3.09
CA LYS A 52 -6.21 -41.02 2.66
C LYS A 52 -6.05 -39.93 1.62
N ILE A 53 -4.95 -39.18 1.65
CA ILE A 53 -4.63 -38.17 0.63
C ILE A 53 -4.16 -38.84 -0.66
N GLU A 54 -3.27 -39.84 -0.56
CA GLU A 54 -2.74 -40.58 -1.72
C GLU A 54 -3.84 -41.35 -2.48
N GLU A 55 -4.89 -41.79 -1.78
CA GLU A 55 -6.10 -42.39 -2.37
C GLU A 55 -6.95 -41.38 -3.18
N GLN A 56 -6.77 -40.07 -3.00
CA GLN A 56 -7.59 -39.07 -3.70
C GLN A 56 -7.14 -38.88 -5.15
N PRO A 57 -8.05 -39.01 -6.14
CA PRO A 57 -7.72 -38.77 -7.54
C PRO A 57 -7.29 -37.32 -7.83
N ARG A 58 -7.67 -36.39 -6.94
CA ARG A 58 -7.39 -34.95 -7.06
C ARG A 58 -6.25 -34.46 -6.16
N GLN A 59 -5.39 -35.34 -5.64
CA GLN A 59 -4.26 -34.97 -4.76
C GLN A 59 -3.38 -33.83 -5.31
N HIS A 60 -3.22 -33.75 -6.64
CA HIS A 60 -2.44 -32.70 -7.31
C HIS A 60 -3.02 -31.28 -7.09
N GLN A 61 -4.29 -31.16 -6.68
CA GLN A 61 -4.99 -29.90 -6.40
C GLN A 61 -5.02 -29.56 -4.90
N LEU A 62 -4.46 -30.40 -4.03
CA LEU A 62 -4.48 -30.20 -2.58
C LEU A 62 -3.88 -28.84 -2.19
N ILE A 63 -4.63 -28.03 -1.44
CA ILE A 63 -4.21 -26.68 -1.03
C ILE A 63 -3.54 -26.73 0.34
N GLU A 64 -4.17 -27.39 1.30
CA GLU A 64 -3.67 -27.54 2.66
C GLU A 64 -4.23 -28.75 3.37
N VAL A 65 -3.53 -29.20 4.41
CA VAL A 65 -3.96 -30.24 5.35
C VAL A 65 -3.99 -29.61 6.74
N VAL A 66 -5.13 -29.72 7.43
CA VAL A 66 -5.36 -29.17 8.77
C VAL A 66 -5.46 -30.32 9.76
N MET A 67 -4.71 -30.21 10.86
CA MET A 67 -4.67 -31.21 11.93
C MET A 67 -4.75 -30.50 13.28
N ASP A 68 -5.89 -30.60 13.95
CA ASP A 68 -6.12 -29.98 15.26
C ASP A 68 -6.39 -31.08 16.30
N LEU A 69 -5.75 -31.00 17.47
CA LEU A 69 -5.92 -31.96 18.55
C LEU A 69 -7.40 -32.15 18.90
N GLY A 70 -7.88 -33.39 18.87
CA GLY A 70 -9.27 -33.73 19.18
C GLY A 70 -10.28 -33.44 18.07
N ARG A 71 -9.84 -33.06 16.86
CA ARG A 71 -10.69 -32.89 15.68
C ARG A 71 -10.34 -33.86 14.57
N ILE A 72 -11.30 -34.12 13.68
CA ILE A 72 -11.06 -34.90 12.47
C ILE A 72 -10.10 -34.11 11.55
N PRO A 73 -9.02 -34.71 11.03
CA PRO A 73 -8.12 -34.03 10.11
C PRO A 73 -8.81 -33.72 8.78
N GLU A 74 -8.47 -32.59 8.17
CA GLU A 74 -9.14 -32.08 6.98
C GLU A 74 -8.13 -31.84 5.85
N ALA A 75 -8.45 -32.23 4.62
CA ALA A 75 -7.75 -31.83 3.41
C ALA A 75 -8.60 -30.82 2.63
N ARG A 76 -8.02 -29.67 2.27
CA ARG A 76 -8.69 -28.63 1.50
C ARG A 76 -8.26 -28.62 0.05
N PHE A 77 -9.25 -28.47 -0.82
CA PHE A 77 -9.15 -28.37 -2.27
C PHE A 77 -9.85 -27.10 -2.76
N PRO A 78 -9.67 -26.68 -4.02
CA PRO A 78 -10.33 -25.47 -4.55
C PRO A 78 -11.86 -25.51 -4.48
N ASP A 79 -12.46 -26.69 -4.53
CA ASP A 79 -13.90 -26.93 -4.56
C ASP A 79 -14.51 -27.30 -3.20
N GLY A 80 -13.69 -27.44 -2.16
CA GLY A 80 -14.17 -27.76 -0.82
C GLY A 80 -13.15 -28.50 0.04
N ALA A 81 -13.61 -28.90 1.22
CA ALA A 81 -12.82 -29.66 2.18
C ALA A 81 -13.34 -31.09 2.29
N ILE A 82 -12.44 -32.02 2.59
CA ILE A 82 -12.78 -33.41 2.90
C ILE A 82 -12.16 -33.83 4.23
N ASP A 83 -12.89 -34.63 4.98
CA ASP A 83 -12.40 -35.28 6.18
C ASP A 83 -11.48 -36.46 5.81
N LEU A 84 -10.34 -36.57 6.51
CA LEU A 84 -9.33 -37.60 6.29
C LEU A 84 -9.53 -38.77 7.28
N GLY A 85 -10.73 -39.35 7.24
CA GLY A 85 -11.18 -40.43 8.12
C GLY A 85 -12.16 -39.97 9.19
N ASP A 86 -12.48 -40.85 10.15
CA ASP A 86 -13.52 -40.61 11.15
C ASP A 86 -12.96 -40.44 12.58
N GLU A 87 -11.64 -40.58 12.73
CA GLU A 87 -10.96 -40.54 14.03
C GLU A 87 -10.32 -39.16 14.30
N PRO A 88 -10.56 -38.57 15.49
CA PRO A 88 -9.90 -37.34 15.91
C PRO A 88 -8.37 -37.46 15.97
N ILE A 89 -7.66 -36.36 15.70
CA ILE A 89 -6.20 -36.25 15.81
C ILE A 89 -5.76 -36.39 17.26
N SER A 90 -4.78 -37.28 17.49
CA SER A 90 -4.16 -37.48 18.81
C SER A 90 -2.93 -36.58 19.02
N LYS A 91 -2.50 -36.45 20.28
CA LYS A 91 -1.27 -35.68 20.62
C LYS A 91 -0.02 -36.32 20.00
N GLU A 92 0.00 -37.65 19.91
CA GLU A 92 1.09 -38.43 19.32
C GLU A 92 1.24 -38.17 17.82
N GLU A 93 0.15 -37.96 17.10
CA GLU A 93 0.16 -37.68 15.66
C GLU A 93 0.66 -36.27 15.33
N ILE A 94 0.30 -35.30 16.16
CA ILE A 94 0.85 -33.94 16.08
C ILE A 94 2.35 -34.00 16.35
N GLN A 95 2.76 -34.71 17.40
CA GLN A 95 4.18 -34.86 17.75
C GLN A 95 4.98 -35.60 16.67
N TYR A 96 4.37 -36.60 16.02
CA TYR A 96 4.96 -37.31 14.87
C TYR A 96 5.34 -36.36 13.74
N SER A 97 4.45 -35.40 13.46
CA SER A 97 4.64 -34.39 12.41
C SER A 97 5.70 -33.37 12.80
N ILE A 98 5.64 -32.84 14.03
CA ILE A 98 6.60 -31.86 14.56
C ILE A 98 8.03 -32.43 14.49
N ALA A 99 8.22 -33.68 14.91
CA ALA A 99 9.53 -34.33 14.91
C ALA A 99 10.17 -34.45 13.51
N ARG A 100 9.36 -34.43 12.45
CA ARG A 100 9.82 -34.52 11.04
C ARG A 100 9.96 -33.16 10.36
N VAL A 101 9.18 -32.18 10.77
CA VAL A 101 9.28 -30.80 10.27
C VAL A 101 10.54 -30.12 10.81
N GLY A 102 10.86 -30.33 12.09
CA GLY A 102 11.99 -29.68 12.76
C GLY A 102 11.55 -28.51 13.65
N SER A 103 12.35 -27.45 13.70
CA SER A 103 12.09 -26.29 14.56
C SER A 103 11.16 -25.27 13.91
N PHE A 104 10.21 -24.75 14.70
CA PHE A 104 9.38 -23.62 14.30
C PHE A 104 10.06 -22.30 14.67
N SER A 105 10.01 -21.32 13.77
CA SER A 105 10.47 -19.95 13.98
C SER A 105 9.58 -19.18 14.96
N GLY A 106 10.02 -17.97 15.33
CA GLY A 106 9.32 -17.12 16.30
C GLY A 106 7.91 -16.68 15.89
N ASP A 107 7.56 -16.79 14.61
CA ASP A 107 6.23 -16.51 14.06
C ASP A 107 5.34 -17.77 13.95
N ASN A 108 5.73 -18.88 14.62
CA ASN A 108 5.07 -20.18 14.61
C ASN A 108 5.01 -20.86 13.23
N ARG A 109 5.94 -20.53 12.34
CA ARG A 109 6.06 -21.18 11.03
C ARG A 109 7.25 -22.12 10.98
N ALA A 110 7.17 -23.07 10.07
CA ALA A 110 8.27 -23.90 9.64
C ALA A 110 8.01 -24.25 8.17
N GLY A 111 9.03 -24.75 7.49
CA GLY A 111 8.81 -25.39 6.20
C GLY A 111 9.79 -26.52 5.99
N ILE A 112 9.67 -27.14 4.82
CA ILE A 112 10.51 -28.28 4.46
C ILE A 112 11.56 -27.75 3.49
N GLU A 113 12.83 -27.97 3.82
CA GLU A 113 13.97 -27.58 2.99
C GLU A 113 13.79 -27.97 1.53
N ARG A 114 14.23 -27.10 0.62
CA ARG A 114 14.08 -27.28 -0.84
C ARG A 114 12.62 -27.38 -1.32
N THR A 115 11.62 -27.06 -0.50
CA THR A 115 10.20 -27.00 -0.89
C THR A 115 9.64 -25.59 -0.66
N LEU A 116 8.45 -25.33 -1.18
CA LEU A 116 7.66 -24.13 -0.84
C LEU A 116 6.56 -24.44 0.17
N HIS A 117 6.55 -25.65 0.73
CA HIS A 117 5.55 -26.07 1.69
C HIS A 117 5.76 -25.36 3.03
N ARG A 118 4.65 -24.93 3.62
CA ARG A 118 4.65 -24.15 4.86
C ARG A 118 3.79 -24.84 5.91
N ILE A 119 4.35 -25.01 7.10
CA ILE A 119 3.69 -25.62 8.24
C ILE A 119 3.54 -24.55 9.31
N SER A 120 2.30 -24.19 9.61
CA SER A 120 1.97 -23.24 10.67
C SER A 120 1.50 -23.99 11.91
N ALA A 121 2.09 -23.69 13.06
CA ALA A 121 1.70 -24.26 14.35
C ALA A 121 0.67 -23.39 15.09
N ILE A 122 -0.31 -24.04 15.70
CA ILE A 122 -1.22 -23.45 16.69
C ILE A 122 -0.73 -23.90 18.07
N ARG A 123 -0.52 -22.95 18.99
CA ARG A 123 -0.06 -23.22 20.35
C ARG A 123 -1.14 -22.94 21.39
N ASN A 124 -1.17 -23.73 22.45
CA ASN A 124 -1.96 -23.40 23.64
C ASN A 124 -1.27 -22.32 24.50
N ARG A 125 -1.89 -21.94 25.62
CA ARG A 125 -1.35 -20.92 26.54
C ARG A 125 -0.02 -21.32 27.17
N ASP A 126 0.25 -22.61 27.29
CA ASP A 126 1.50 -23.15 27.83
C ASP A 126 2.60 -23.26 26.76
N GLY A 127 2.30 -22.85 25.52
CA GLY A 127 3.24 -22.88 24.39
C GLY A 127 3.37 -24.24 23.71
N GLU A 128 2.61 -25.26 24.13
CA GLU A 128 2.58 -26.55 23.44
C GLU A 128 1.87 -26.43 22.09
N ILE A 129 2.40 -27.07 21.05
CA ILE A 129 1.74 -27.13 19.74
C ILE A 129 0.57 -28.10 19.83
N ILE A 130 -0.64 -27.60 19.55
CA ILE A 130 -1.91 -28.35 19.59
C ILE A 130 -2.58 -28.46 18.22
N GLY A 131 -2.01 -27.86 17.19
CA GLY A 131 -2.53 -27.96 15.83
C GLY A 131 -1.50 -27.56 14.78
N LEU A 132 -1.68 -28.05 13.56
CA LEU A 132 -0.82 -27.81 12.41
C LEU A 132 -1.66 -27.52 11.18
N THR A 133 -1.29 -26.48 10.44
CA THR A 133 -1.79 -26.21 9.08
C THR A 133 -0.62 -26.40 8.11
N CYS A 134 -0.68 -27.44 7.28
CA CYS A 134 0.34 -27.77 6.29
C CYS A 134 -0.13 -27.29 4.92
N ARG A 135 0.37 -26.14 4.47
CA ARG A 135 0.02 -25.53 3.18
C ARG A 135 0.97 -26.00 2.08
N ILE A 136 0.39 -26.44 0.96
CA ILE A 136 1.13 -26.96 -0.19
C ILE A 136 1.57 -25.78 -1.06
N GLY A 137 2.83 -25.36 -0.91
CA GLY A 137 3.48 -24.48 -1.88
C GLY A 137 3.79 -25.17 -3.20
N ARG A 138 3.65 -24.44 -4.30
CA ARG A 138 3.94 -24.88 -5.66
C ARG A 138 4.76 -23.82 -6.39
N ALA A 139 5.70 -24.26 -7.22
CA ALA A 139 6.33 -23.37 -8.18
C ALA A 139 5.49 -23.32 -9.45
N VAL A 140 5.23 -22.12 -9.95
CA VAL A 140 4.57 -21.89 -11.23
C VAL A 140 5.58 -21.20 -12.13
N PHE A 141 5.73 -21.72 -13.34
CA PHE A 141 6.61 -21.18 -14.37
C PHE A 141 5.78 -20.71 -15.57
N GLY A 142 6.40 -19.90 -16.44
CA GLY A 142 5.79 -19.25 -17.59
C GLY A 142 4.99 -17.99 -17.27
N THR A 143 5.06 -17.48 -16.03
CA THR A 143 4.36 -16.25 -15.64
C THR A 143 5.01 -15.00 -16.22
N ILE A 144 6.34 -15.01 -16.38
CA ILE A 144 7.08 -13.83 -16.86
C ILE A 144 7.11 -13.71 -18.39
N THR A 145 6.44 -14.60 -19.12
CA THR A 145 6.35 -14.56 -20.59
C THR A 145 5.88 -13.21 -21.12
N LEU A 146 5.03 -12.50 -20.36
CA LEU A 146 4.56 -11.15 -20.66
C LEU A 146 5.67 -10.08 -20.68
N ILE A 147 6.79 -10.30 -20.00
CA ILE A 147 7.83 -9.30 -19.74
C ILE A 147 9.25 -9.81 -20.00
N ASN A 148 9.43 -10.95 -20.66
CA ASN A 148 10.75 -11.54 -20.90
C ASN A 148 11.71 -10.55 -21.57
N ASP A 149 11.21 -9.84 -22.58
CA ASP A 149 11.90 -8.75 -23.28
C ASP A 149 12.38 -7.65 -22.32
N LEU A 150 11.56 -7.29 -21.32
CA LEU A 150 11.88 -6.25 -20.35
C LEU A 150 12.92 -6.71 -19.32
N VAL A 151 12.83 -7.97 -18.87
CA VAL A 151 13.79 -8.58 -17.93
C VAL A 151 15.20 -8.64 -18.56
N GLU A 152 15.28 -8.91 -19.85
CA GLU A 152 16.53 -8.98 -20.62
C GLU A 152 17.22 -7.61 -20.79
N THR A 153 16.49 -6.49 -20.69
CA THR A 153 17.07 -5.15 -20.86
C THR A 153 18.14 -4.80 -19.82
N GLY A 154 18.12 -5.45 -18.65
CA GLY A 154 19.01 -5.14 -17.54
C GLY A 154 18.59 -3.92 -16.70
N LYS A 155 17.48 -3.26 -17.05
CA LYS A 155 16.91 -2.15 -16.29
C LYS A 155 16.30 -2.63 -14.98
N SER A 156 16.19 -1.75 -13.99
CA SER A 156 15.54 -2.08 -12.72
C SER A 156 14.01 -2.17 -12.88
N LEU A 157 13.40 -3.24 -12.37
CA LEU A 157 11.96 -3.54 -12.49
C LEU A 157 11.23 -3.47 -11.13
N LEU A 158 10.13 -2.72 -11.08
CA LEU A 158 9.22 -2.67 -9.94
C LEU A 158 7.89 -3.36 -10.27
N LEU A 159 7.48 -4.33 -9.45
CA LEU A 159 6.16 -4.97 -9.56
C LEU A 159 5.20 -4.40 -8.51
N LEU A 160 4.02 -3.98 -8.96
CA LEU A 160 2.93 -3.46 -8.15
C LEU A 160 1.69 -4.31 -8.35
N GLY A 161 0.77 -4.27 -7.39
CA GLY A 161 -0.50 -4.99 -7.51
C GLY A 161 -1.02 -5.50 -6.18
N ARG A 162 -2.31 -5.87 -6.17
CA ARG A 162 -3.01 -6.32 -4.97
C ARG A 162 -2.38 -7.58 -4.35
N PRO A 163 -2.56 -7.82 -3.05
CA PRO A 163 -2.17 -9.08 -2.42
C PRO A 163 -2.74 -10.30 -3.17
N GLY A 164 -1.94 -11.37 -3.32
CA GLY A 164 -2.37 -12.62 -3.96
C GLY A 164 -2.43 -12.63 -5.50
N VAL A 165 -2.13 -11.51 -6.17
CA VAL A 165 -2.14 -11.44 -7.65
C VAL A 165 -1.02 -12.23 -8.32
N GLY A 166 0.01 -12.64 -7.56
CA GLY A 166 1.12 -13.47 -8.07
C GLY A 166 2.47 -12.77 -8.15
N LYS A 167 2.66 -11.60 -7.50
CA LYS A 167 3.92 -10.85 -7.50
C LYS A 167 5.12 -11.72 -7.13
N THR A 168 5.05 -12.44 -6.01
CA THR A 168 6.13 -13.33 -5.54
C THR A 168 6.40 -14.49 -6.50
N THR A 169 5.38 -14.96 -7.22
CA THR A 169 5.55 -16.01 -8.25
C THR A 169 6.34 -15.47 -9.44
N ALA A 170 5.98 -14.28 -9.93
CA ALA A 170 6.73 -13.60 -10.98
C ALA A 170 8.16 -13.28 -10.52
N LEU A 171 8.32 -12.75 -9.31
CA LEU A 171 9.62 -12.38 -8.73
C LEU A 171 10.57 -13.58 -8.64
N ARG A 172 10.07 -14.73 -8.17
CA ARG A 172 10.82 -15.99 -8.12
C ARG A 172 11.28 -16.43 -9.50
N GLU A 173 10.39 -16.35 -10.49
CA GLU A 173 10.72 -16.74 -11.85
C GLU A 173 11.70 -15.76 -12.52
N ILE A 174 11.55 -14.45 -12.30
CA ILE A 174 12.53 -13.44 -12.76
C ILE A 174 13.90 -13.76 -12.17
N ALA A 175 14.00 -14.05 -10.86
CA ALA A 175 15.25 -14.41 -10.22
C ALA A 175 15.90 -15.64 -10.89
N ARG A 176 15.10 -16.69 -11.19
CA ARG A 176 15.57 -17.88 -11.91
C ARG A 176 16.08 -17.54 -13.31
N VAL A 177 15.32 -16.76 -14.10
CA VAL A 177 15.70 -16.41 -15.48
C VAL A 177 16.95 -15.56 -15.51
N LEU A 178 17.04 -14.53 -14.64
CA LEU A 178 18.25 -13.72 -14.52
C LEU A 178 19.44 -14.57 -14.07
N ALA A 179 19.23 -15.48 -13.13
CA ALA A 179 20.26 -16.36 -12.62
C ALA A 179 20.67 -17.37 -13.70
N ASP A 180 19.82 -18.31 -14.11
CA ASP A 180 20.12 -19.49 -14.93
C ASP A 180 20.23 -19.17 -16.44
N ASP A 181 19.30 -18.38 -16.97
CA ASP A 181 19.19 -18.18 -18.42
C ASP A 181 20.15 -17.05 -18.86
N LEU A 182 20.26 -15.96 -18.09
CA LEU A 182 21.15 -14.83 -18.37
C LEU A 182 22.52 -14.88 -17.67
N ASN A 183 22.78 -15.90 -16.84
CA ASN A 183 24.06 -16.06 -16.12
C ASN A 183 24.48 -14.87 -15.24
N LYS A 184 23.53 -14.13 -14.67
CA LYS A 184 23.82 -13.03 -13.75
C LYS A 184 24.06 -13.52 -12.32
N ARG A 185 24.86 -12.76 -11.58
CA ARG A 185 25.02 -12.90 -10.11
C ARG A 185 23.81 -12.30 -9.41
N VAL A 186 22.82 -13.15 -9.12
CA VAL A 186 21.56 -12.75 -8.47
C VAL A 186 21.64 -13.04 -6.97
N VAL A 187 21.30 -12.04 -6.15
CA VAL A 187 21.06 -12.19 -4.71
C VAL A 187 19.61 -11.84 -4.39
N ILE A 188 18.91 -12.73 -3.69
CA ILE A 188 17.54 -12.55 -3.23
C ILE A 188 17.58 -12.17 -1.75
N ILE A 189 16.97 -11.04 -1.41
CA ILE A 189 16.71 -10.60 -0.04
C ILE A 189 15.30 -11.07 0.32
N ASP A 190 15.21 -12.14 1.10
CA ASP A 190 13.95 -12.83 1.39
C ASP A 190 13.57 -12.64 2.86
N THR A 191 12.60 -11.76 3.11
CA THR A 191 12.12 -11.42 4.45
C THR A 191 11.03 -12.36 4.93
N SER A 192 10.19 -12.83 4.00
CA SER A 192 9.01 -13.65 4.32
C SER A 192 9.20 -15.14 4.02
N ASN A 193 10.37 -15.52 3.52
CA ASN A 193 10.69 -16.85 2.95
C ASN A 193 9.72 -17.27 1.83
N GLU A 194 9.03 -16.32 1.18
CA GLU A 194 8.04 -16.66 0.16
C GLU A 194 8.69 -16.88 -1.21
N ILE A 195 9.83 -16.25 -1.50
CA ILE A 195 10.50 -16.38 -2.80
C ILE A 195 11.25 -17.71 -2.86
N ALA A 196 12.12 -17.96 -1.90
CA ALA A 196 13.03 -19.10 -1.93
C ALA A 196 12.58 -20.25 -1.04
N GLY A 197 11.45 -20.12 -0.33
CA GLY A 197 10.95 -21.13 0.59
C GLY A 197 11.63 -21.08 1.96
N ASP A 198 11.01 -21.78 2.90
CA ASP A 198 11.46 -21.90 4.29
C ASP A 198 12.66 -22.88 4.43
N GLY A 199 13.36 -22.78 5.58
CA GLY A 199 14.55 -23.58 5.90
C GLY A 199 15.84 -23.03 5.31
N ASP A 200 16.98 -23.65 5.62
CA ASP A 200 18.32 -23.14 5.25
C ASP A 200 18.67 -23.38 3.78
N ILE A 201 18.09 -24.40 3.17
CA ILE A 201 18.34 -24.76 1.77
C ILE A 201 17.19 -24.24 0.89
N PRO A 202 17.46 -23.29 -0.03
CA PRO A 202 16.42 -22.67 -0.85
C PRO A 202 15.82 -23.65 -1.87
N HIS A 203 14.61 -23.33 -2.29
CA HIS A 203 13.85 -24.04 -3.31
C HIS A 203 14.52 -23.96 -4.70
N PRO A 204 14.61 -25.06 -5.48
CA PRO A 204 15.26 -25.05 -6.80
C PRO A 204 14.66 -24.06 -7.82
N ALA A 205 13.42 -23.61 -7.63
CA ALA A 205 12.76 -22.68 -8.55
C ALA A 205 13.35 -21.26 -8.58
N ILE A 206 14.32 -20.91 -7.72
CA ILE A 206 15.11 -19.68 -7.86
C ILE A 206 16.36 -19.85 -8.73
N GLY A 207 16.60 -21.06 -9.26
CA GLY A 207 17.79 -21.38 -10.04
C GLY A 207 19.07 -21.31 -9.19
N ARG A 208 20.17 -20.83 -9.77
CA ARG A 208 21.43 -20.59 -9.06
C ARG A 208 21.48 -19.29 -8.24
N ALA A 209 20.38 -18.56 -8.12
CA ALA A 209 20.33 -17.35 -7.32
C ALA A 209 20.72 -17.65 -5.86
N ARG A 210 21.47 -16.74 -5.24
CA ARG A 210 21.83 -16.84 -3.83
C ARG A 210 20.76 -16.17 -2.98
N ARG A 211 20.48 -16.70 -1.80
CA ARG A 211 19.51 -16.14 -0.85
C ARG A 211 20.21 -15.57 0.37
N MET A 212 19.80 -14.39 0.80
CA MET A 212 20.06 -13.84 2.13
C MET A 212 18.72 -13.72 2.85
N GLN A 213 18.59 -14.43 3.98
CA GLN A 213 17.38 -14.36 4.81
C GLN A 213 17.46 -13.18 5.76
N VAL A 214 16.35 -12.47 5.90
CA VAL A 214 16.25 -11.37 6.86
C VAL A 214 15.68 -11.92 8.17
N SER A 215 16.41 -11.77 9.26
CA SER A 215 15.99 -12.28 10.57
C SER A 215 14.78 -11.54 11.15
N ARG A 216 14.65 -10.24 10.85
CA ARG A 216 13.54 -9.37 11.25
C ARG A 216 13.24 -8.37 10.14
N PRO A 217 11.96 -8.13 9.79
CA PRO A 217 11.60 -7.22 8.70
C PRO A 217 12.27 -5.85 8.80
N GLU A 218 12.35 -5.28 10.01
CA GLU A 218 13.01 -3.99 10.27
C GLU A 218 14.48 -3.92 9.81
N LEU A 219 15.18 -5.06 9.69
CA LEU A 219 16.60 -5.15 9.33
C LEU A 219 16.82 -5.35 7.82
N GLN A 220 15.76 -5.44 7.01
CA GLN A 220 15.85 -5.72 5.58
C GLN A 220 16.81 -4.77 4.85
N HIS A 221 16.73 -3.47 5.14
CA HIS A 221 17.63 -2.45 4.56
C HIS A 221 19.12 -2.74 4.84
N GLN A 222 19.48 -3.27 6.02
CA GLN A 222 20.87 -3.60 6.35
C GLN A 222 21.35 -4.78 5.52
N VAL A 223 20.51 -5.81 5.40
CA VAL A 223 20.80 -7.01 4.59
C VAL A 223 20.95 -6.64 3.11
N MET A 224 20.15 -5.68 2.61
CA MET A 224 20.29 -5.14 1.26
C MET A 224 21.67 -4.50 1.02
N ILE A 225 22.16 -3.70 1.98
CA ILE A 225 23.48 -3.05 1.89
C ILE A 225 24.60 -4.11 1.99
N GLU A 226 24.49 -5.03 2.95
CA GLU A 226 25.41 -6.14 3.16
C GLU A 226 25.59 -6.98 1.89
N ALA A 227 24.49 -7.25 1.17
CA ALA A 227 24.52 -7.99 -0.08
C ALA A 227 25.45 -7.35 -1.12
N VAL A 228 25.41 -6.02 -1.26
CA VAL A 228 26.27 -5.30 -2.19
C VAL A 228 27.72 -5.31 -1.72
N GLU A 229 27.95 -5.05 -0.44
CA GLU A 229 29.30 -4.95 0.14
C GLU A 229 30.06 -6.27 0.08
N ASN A 230 29.38 -7.39 0.33
CA ASN A 230 30.03 -8.68 0.52
C ASN A 230 29.91 -9.65 -0.67
N HIS A 231 28.97 -9.43 -1.60
CA HIS A 231 28.66 -10.43 -2.63
C HIS A 231 28.73 -9.93 -4.07
N MET A 232 29.04 -8.65 -4.31
CA MET A 232 29.19 -8.05 -5.64
C MET A 232 28.11 -8.49 -6.66
N PRO A 233 26.81 -8.39 -6.31
CA PRO A 233 25.73 -8.85 -7.17
C PRO A 233 25.60 -7.97 -8.42
N GLU A 234 25.13 -8.57 -9.50
CA GLU A 234 24.64 -7.84 -10.69
C GLU A 234 23.17 -7.51 -10.56
N VAL A 235 22.42 -8.35 -9.83
CA VAL A 235 21.00 -8.18 -9.57
C VAL A 235 20.71 -8.42 -8.10
N ILE A 236 19.93 -7.53 -7.50
CA ILE A 236 19.30 -7.76 -6.20
C ILE A 236 17.78 -7.86 -6.39
N VAL A 237 17.22 -8.96 -5.87
CA VAL A 237 15.79 -9.26 -5.89
C VAL A 237 15.22 -9.06 -4.48
N ILE A 238 14.16 -8.27 -4.34
CA ILE A 238 13.60 -7.86 -3.05
C ILE A 238 12.11 -8.18 -3.02
N ASP A 239 11.65 -8.89 -1.98
CA ASP A 239 10.25 -9.31 -1.89
C ASP A 239 9.29 -8.13 -1.83
N GLU A 240 9.38 -7.29 -0.79
CA GLU A 240 8.52 -6.12 -0.63
C GLU A 240 9.31 -4.96 -0.03
N ILE A 241 9.26 -3.80 -0.68
CA ILE A 241 9.81 -2.53 -0.20
C ILE A 241 8.66 -1.71 0.39
N GLY A 242 8.74 -1.44 1.68
CA GLY A 242 7.70 -0.77 2.46
C GLY A 242 8.19 0.37 3.34
N THR A 243 9.49 0.45 3.67
CA THR A 243 10.02 1.46 4.60
C THR A 243 10.93 2.50 3.93
N GLU A 244 11.11 3.66 4.58
CA GLU A 244 11.98 4.74 4.09
C GLU A 244 13.44 4.27 3.96
N LEU A 245 13.90 3.50 4.94
CA LEU A 245 15.26 2.96 4.97
C LEU A 245 15.49 1.97 3.82
N GLU A 246 14.49 1.14 3.48
CA GLU A 246 14.58 0.25 2.32
C GLU A 246 14.58 1.02 1.00
N ALA A 247 13.76 2.07 0.87
CA ALA A 247 13.74 2.92 -0.32
C ALA A 247 15.08 3.65 -0.52
N LEU A 248 15.65 4.18 0.57
CA LEU A 248 16.98 4.79 0.57
C LEU A 248 18.09 3.78 0.20
N ALA A 249 18.02 2.56 0.76
CA ALA A 249 18.96 1.50 0.44
C ALA A 249 18.85 1.10 -1.03
N ALA A 250 17.63 0.93 -1.56
CA ALA A 250 17.38 0.64 -2.97
C ALA A 250 17.99 1.72 -3.88
N ARG A 251 17.76 3.01 -3.58
CA ARG A 251 18.39 4.11 -4.34
C ARG A 251 19.92 4.01 -4.33
N THR A 252 20.51 3.83 -3.16
CA THR A 252 21.97 3.74 -2.99
C THR A 252 22.56 2.55 -3.77
N ILE A 253 21.83 1.43 -3.83
CA ILE A 253 22.23 0.23 -4.57
C ILE A 253 22.14 0.46 -6.08
N ALA A 254 21.06 1.09 -6.55
CA ALA A 254 20.89 1.44 -7.96
C ALA A 254 21.96 2.42 -8.45
N GLU A 255 22.32 3.42 -7.63
CA GLU A 255 23.41 4.37 -7.93
C GLU A 255 24.77 3.69 -8.11
N ARG A 256 24.97 2.50 -7.52
CA ARG A 256 26.16 1.66 -7.71
C ARG A 256 26.09 0.79 -8.98
N GLY A 257 25.01 0.90 -9.76
CA GLY A 257 24.83 0.19 -11.02
C GLY A 257 24.34 -1.26 -10.88
N VAL A 258 23.80 -1.63 -9.71
CA VAL A 258 23.19 -2.95 -9.51
C VAL A 258 21.74 -2.92 -9.98
N GLN A 259 21.34 -3.89 -10.80
CA GLN A 259 19.95 -4.03 -11.25
C GLN A 259 19.06 -4.43 -10.06
N LEU A 260 17.95 -3.74 -9.87
CA LEU A 260 16.97 -4.08 -8.83
C LEU A 260 15.73 -4.71 -9.44
N VAL A 261 15.23 -5.77 -8.82
CA VAL A 261 13.91 -6.34 -9.10
C VAL A 261 13.16 -6.41 -7.78
N GLY A 262 12.10 -5.63 -7.62
CA GLY A 262 11.41 -5.52 -6.34
C GLY A 262 9.90 -5.50 -6.48
N THR A 263 9.20 -5.76 -5.38
CA THR A 263 7.79 -5.35 -5.26
C THR A 263 7.66 -4.25 -4.21
N ALA A 264 6.59 -3.46 -4.26
CA ALA A 264 6.31 -2.43 -3.27
C ALA A 264 4.83 -2.38 -2.90
N HIS A 265 4.54 -1.79 -1.74
CA HIS A 265 3.18 -1.62 -1.28
C HIS A 265 2.44 -0.57 -2.13
N GLY A 266 1.51 -1.05 -2.96
CA GLY A 266 0.71 -0.21 -3.85
C GLY A 266 0.07 -1.01 -4.98
N ASN A 267 -1.10 -0.58 -5.43
CA ASN A 267 -1.79 -1.22 -6.55
C ASN A 267 -1.37 -0.61 -7.88
N GLN A 268 -1.11 0.70 -7.89
CA GLN A 268 -0.78 1.50 -9.07
C GLN A 268 0.38 2.44 -8.78
N LEU A 269 1.06 2.88 -9.84
CA LEU A 269 2.19 3.80 -9.75
C LEU A 269 1.82 5.13 -9.08
N GLU A 270 0.58 5.61 -9.28
CA GLU A 270 0.05 6.80 -8.61
C GLU A 270 0.07 6.71 -7.08
N ASN A 271 -0.09 5.51 -6.51
CA ASN A 271 -0.03 5.33 -5.06
C ASN A 271 1.37 5.65 -4.52
N LEU A 272 2.42 5.35 -5.29
CA LEU A 272 3.81 5.64 -4.91
C LEU A 272 4.10 7.14 -4.97
N ILE A 273 3.55 7.86 -5.95
CA ILE A 273 3.71 9.33 -6.08
C ILE A 273 3.18 10.03 -4.83
N LYS A 274 2.03 9.58 -4.31
CA LYS A 274 1.35 10.17 -3.15
C LYS A 274 1.97 9.74 -1.82
N ASN A 275 2.78 8.68 -1.81
CA ASN A 275 3.41 8.15 -0.60
C ASN A 275 4.79 8.79 -0.41
N PRO A 276 4.99 9.66 0.59
CA PRO A 276 6.29 10.33 0.80
C PRO A 276 7.44 9.35 0.98
N THR A 277 7.20 8.24 1.68
CA THR A 277 8.18 7.20 2.01
C THR A 277 8.65 6.42 0.77
N LEU A 278 7.72 6.05 -0.11
CA LEU A 278 8.02 5.23 -1.28
C LEU A 278 8.23 6.04 -2.58
N SER A 279 7.95 7.35 -2.55
CA SER A 279 8.11 8.22 -3.71
C SER A 279 9.54 8.23 -4.26
N ASP A 280 10.53 7.99 -3.40
CA ASP A 280 11.95 7.89 -3.77
C ASP A 280 12.24 6.73 -4.75
N LEU A 281 11.41 5.67 -4.74
CA LEU A 281 11.53 4.57 -5.70
C LEU A 281 11.23 5.03 -7.13
N VAL A 282 10.38 6.04 -7.29
CA VAL A 282 9.93 6.60 -8.58
C VAL A 282 10.55 7.98 -8.88
N GLY A 283 11.64 8.32 -8.19
CA GLY A 283 12.46 9.51 -8.44
C GLY A 283 12.27 10.64 -7.43
N GLY A 284 11.44 10.43 -6.40
CA GLY A 284 11.14 11.38 -5.33
C GLY A 284 10.36 12.59 -5.85
N ILE A 285 9.33 13.05 -5.13
CA ILE A 285 8.52 14.21 -5.58
C ILE A 285 8.85 15.45 -4.75
N GLN A 286 9.05 16.59 -5.41
CA GLN A 286 9.26 17.90 -4.77
C GLN A 286 8.47 19.01 -5.44
N ALA A 287 8.15 20.05 -4.68
CA ALA A 287 7.61 21.29 -5.20
C ALA A 287 8.75 22.20 -5.69
N VAL A 288 8.70 22.61 -6.96
CA VAL A 288 9.65 23.53 -7.57
C VAL A 288 8.91 24.81 -7.97
N THR A 289 9.52 25.97 -7.68
CA THR A 289 9.00 27.27 -8.11
C THR A 289 9.62 27.65 -9.46
N LEU A 290 8.80 27.65 -10.51
CA LEU A 290 9.14 28.14 -11.83
C LEU A 290 9.19 29.66 -11.85
N GLY A 291 10.10 30.21 -12.67
CA GLY A 291 10.09 31.63 -13.01
C GLY A 291 8.85 32.03 -13.81
N ASP A 292 8.50 33.31 -13.77
CA ASP A 292 7.27 33.87 -14.35
C ASP A 292 7.11 33.56 -15.85
N GLU A 293 8.22 33.57 -16.60
CA GLU A 293 8.22 33.24 -18.02
C GLU A 293 7.95 31.75 -18.29
N GLU A 294 8.56 30.86 -17.50
CA GLU A 294 8.42 29.40 -17.68
C GLU A 294 7.05 28.91 -17.19
N ALA A 295 6.53 29.45 -16.09
CA ALA A 295 5.16 29.18 -15.63
C ALA A 295 4.12 29.59 -16.67
N ARG A 296 4.31 30.76 -17.31
CA ARG A 296 3.43 31.25 -18.37
C ARG A 296 3.54 30.42 -19.64
N ARG A 297 4.75 29.97 -20.02
CA ARG A 297 4.98 29.07 -21.16
C ARG A 297 4.28 27.71 -20.97
N ARG A 298 4.32 27.17 -19.75
CA ARG A 298 3.72 25.86 -19.42
C ARG A 298 2.22 25.92 -19.10
N GLY A 299 1.66 27.12 -18.96
CA GLY A 299 0.26 27.30 -18.54
C GLY A 299 -0.02 26.77 -17.13
N SER A 300 1.01 26.70 -16.29
CA SER A 300 0.95 26.11 -14.94
C SER A 300 1.04 27.19 -13.86
N GLN A 301 0.78 26.79 -12.61
CA GLN A 301 1.07 27.64 -11.45
C GLN A 301 2.59 27.86 -11.34
N LYS A 302 3.00 28.88 -10.57
CA LYS A 302 4.43 29.11 -10.30
C LYS A 302 5.04 27.94 -9.54
N THR A 303 4.29 27.30 -8.65
CA THR A 303 4.73 26.09 -7.96
C THR A 303 4.17 24.86 -8.66
N VAL A 304 5.04 23.94 -9.08
CA VAL A 304 4.67 22.67 -9.70
C VAL A 304 5.36 21.51 -8.99
N LEU A 305 4.77 20.33 -9.04
CA LEU A 305 5.44 19.12 -8.58
C LEU A 305 6.33 18.56 -9.69
N GLU A 306 7.59 18.31 -9.38
CA GLU A 306 8.55 17.67 -10.27
C GLU A 306 9.29 16.56 -9.52
N ARG A 307 9.87 15.63 -10.28
CA ARG A 307 10.75 14.61 -9.70
C ARG A 307 12.06 15.24 -9.21
N LYS A 308 12.61 14.71 -8.12
CA LYS A 308 13.90 15.12 -7.53
C LYS A 308 15.07 14.55 -8.33
N ALA A 309 14.92 13.32 -8.81
CA ALA A 309 15.98 12.52 -9.41
C ALA A 309 15.40 11.53 -10.46
N PRO A 310 16.26 10.84 -11.23
CA PRO A 310 15.85 9.66 -11.97
C PRO A 310 15.21 8.61 -11.05
N PRO A 311 14.21 7.86 -11.51
CA PRO A 311 13.61 6.76 -10.74
C PRO A 311 14.65 5.69 -10.39
N THR A 312 14.53 5.12 -9.19
CA THR A 312 15.33 3.94 -8.79
C THR A 312 14.98 2.73 -9.66
N PHE A 313 13.70 2.62 -10.02
CA PHE A 313 13.18 1.62 -10.96
C PHE A 313 12.80 2.29 -12.28
N GLU A 314 13.47 1.88 -13.36
CA GLU A 314 13.25 2.45 -14.69
C GLU A 314 11.98 1.89 -15.35
N ILE A 315 11.60 0.66 -14.99
CA ILE A 315 10.40 -0.02 -15.48
C ILE A 315 9.48 -0.31 -14.30
N ALA A 316 8.18 -0.04 -14.45
CA ALA A 316 7.15 -0.46 -13.49
C ALA A 316 6.08 -1.33 -14.15
N ILE A 317 5.64 -2.35 -13.43
CA ILE A 317 4.66 -3.34 -13.89
C ILE A 317 3.52 -3.38 -12.87
N GLU A 318 2.32 -3.01 -13.27
CA GLU A 318 1.12 -3.15 -12.45
C GLU A 318 0.41 -4.46 -12.81
N MET A 319 0.41 -5.40 -11.87
CA MET A 319 -0.28 -6.68 -12.00
C MET A 319 -1.75 -6.51 -11.61
N LEU A 320 -2.62 -6.32 -12.60
CA LEU A 320 -4.08 -6.28 -12.38
C LEU A 320 -4.61 -7.67 -12.04
N GLU A 321 -4.17 -8.65 -12.83
CA GLU A 321 -4.50 -10.07 -12.72
C GLU A 321 -3.26 -10.92 -13.04
N ARG A 322 -3.32 -12.23 -12.76
CA ARG A 322 -2.21 -13.16 -13.04
C ARG A 322 -1.75 -13.17 -14.50
N GLN A 323 -2.65 -12.86 -15.42
CA GLN A 323 -2.42 -12.97 -16.87
C GLN A 323 -2.62 -11.65 -17.61
N ARG A 324 -2.75 -10.53 -16.90
CA ARG A 324 -3.03 -9.22 -17.50
C ARG A 324 -2.33 -8.13 -16.71
N TRP A 325 -1.29 -7.55 -17.30
CA TRP A 325 -0.42 -6.58 -16.65
C TRP A 325 -0.38 -5.27 -17.43
N VAL A 326 -0.20 -4.18 -16.71
CA VAL A 326 0.05 -2.86 -17.27
C VAL A 326 1.55 -2.58 -17.14
N ILE A 327 2.16 -2.16 -18.23
CA ILE A 327 3.59 -1.95 -18.36
C ILE A 327 3.86 -0.46 -18.56
N HIS A 328 4.70 0.07 -17.68
CA HIS A 328 5.30 1.39 -17.78
C HIS A 328 6.79 1.20 -18.12
N GLU A 329 7.11 1.14 -19.41
CA GLU A 329 8.49 0.88 -19.90
C GLU A 329 9.48 2.00 -19.57
N ASP A 330 8.96 3.22 -19.36
CA ASP A 330 9.72 4.37 -18.88
C ASP A 330 8.95 5.06 -17.76
N VAL A 331 9.34 4.74 -16.52
CA VAL A 331 8.78 5.35 -15.31
C VAL A 331 9.02 6.86 -15.30
N SER A 332 10.15 7.36 -15.82
CA SER A 332 10.43 8.81 -15.83
C SER A 332 9.36 9.57 -16.58
N THR A 333 9.08 9.14 -17.81
CA THR A 333 8.07 9.75 -18.68
C THR A 333 6.66 9.60 -18.09
N THR A 334 6.36 8.42 -17.54
CA THR A 334 5.06 8.11 -16.93
C THR A 334 4.76 9.03 -15.74
N ILE A 335 5.71 9.15 -14.80
CA ILE A 335 5.55 10.00 -13.62
C ILE A 335 5.44 11.48 -14.03
N ASP A 336 6.25 11.95 -14.99
CA ASP A 336 6.17 13.33 -15.44
C ASP A 336 4.82 13.68 -16.08
N GLN A 337 4.18 12.71 -16.75
CA GLN A 337 2.82 12.87 -17.29
C GLN A 337 1.78 12.93 -16.16
N LEU A 338 1.87 12.02 -15.18
CA LEU A 338 0.96 11.97 -14.03
C LEU A 338 1.04 13.24 -13.17
N LEU A 339 2.25 13.76 -12.91
CA LEU A 339 2.45 15.01 -12.17
C LEU A 339 1.87 16.23 -12.88
N ARG A 340 1.76 16.18 -14.21
CA ARG A 340 1.12 17.20 -15.05
C ARG A 340 -0.39 17.02 -15.17
N GLY A 341 -0.98 16.03 -14.50
CA GLY A 341 -2.40 15.72 -14.55
C GLY A 341 -2.87 15.12 -15.88
N ARG A 342 -1.95 14.52 -16.66
CA ARG A 342 -2.28 13.83 -17.92
C ARG A 342 -2.40 12.34 -17.66
N GLU A 343 -3.26 11.66 -18.43
CA GLU A 343 -3.28 10.19 -18.45
C GLU A 343 -1.96 9.69 -19.03
N ALA A 344 -1.30 8.78 -18.32
CA ALA A 344 -0.06 8.18 -18.79
C ALA A 344 -0.35 7.10 -19.83
N ILE A 345 0.42 7.08 -20.91
CA ILE A 345 0.31 6.03 -21.93
C ILE A 345 0.93 4.76 -21.34
N ALA A 346 0.09 3.76 -21.08
CA ALA A 346 0.54 2.48 -20.56
C ALA A 346 0.24 1.36 -21.57
N GLN A 347 1.14 0.39 -21.62
CA GLN A 347 1.00 -0.78 -22.48
C GLN A 347 0.36 -1.91 -21.66
N ILE A 348 -0.77 -2.43 -22.13
CA ILE A 348 -1.44 -3.58 -21.49
C ILE A 348 -0.98 -4.84 -22.21
N ARG A 349 -0.44 -5.79 -21.45
CA ARG A 349 -0.04 -7.10 -21.96
C ARG A 349 -0.87 -8.20 -21.32
N TRP A 350 -1.37 -9.15 -22.10
CA TRP A 350 -2.09 -10.32 -21.57
C TRP A 350 -1.79 -11.58 -22.37
N VAL A 351 -2.08 -12.75 -21.78
CA VAL A 351 -1.96 -14.04 -22.45
C VAL A 351 -3.34 -14.47 -22.95
N ASP A 352 -3.45 -14.83 -24.23
CA ASP A 352 -4.68 -15.37 -24.83
C ASP A 352 -4.90 -16.86 -24.51
N GLU A 353 -6.01 -17.44 -24.97
CA GLU A 353 -6.37 -18.84 -24.72
C GLU A 353 -5.37 -19.82 -25.37
N GLU A 354 -4.68 -19.38 -26.43
CA GLU A 354 -3.62 -20.10 -27.12
C GLU A 354 -2.24 -19.97 -26.44
N GLY A 355 -2.13 -19.19 -25.37
CA GLY A 355 -0.88 -18.99 -24.64
C GLY A 355 0.07 -17.96 -25.25
N LYS A 356 -0.38 -17.16 -26.22
CA LYS A 356 0.41 -16.10 -26.85
C LYS A 356 0.23 -14.77 -26.14
N VAL A 357 1.31 -13.99 -26.12
CA VAL A 357 1.32 -12.65 -25.54
C VAL A 357 0.69 -11.68 -26.52
N GLN A 358 -0.38 -11.04 -26.08
CA GLN A 358 -1.05 -9.94 -26.77
C GLN A 358 -0.67 -8.63 -26.11
N VAL A 359 -0.54 -7.59 -26.93
CA VAL A 359 -0.11 -6.26 -26.54
C VAL A 359 -1.10 -5.24 -27.09
N ALA A 360 -1.67 -4.42 -26.21
CA ALA A 360 -2.42 -3.23 -26.58
C ALA A 360 -1.78 -2.00 -25.96
N GLN A 361 -1.73 -0.90 -26.70
CA GLN A 361 -1.50 0.41 -26.12
C GLN A 361 -2.85 1.05 -25.84
N GLU A 362 -3.04 1.52 -24.61
CA GLU A 362 -4.21 2.35 -24.32
C GLU A 362 -3.89 3.75 -24.85
N GLU A 363 -4.49 4.10 -26.00
CA GLU A 363 -4.45 5.49 -26.46
C GLU A 363 -5.14 6.37 -25.41
N PRO A 364 -4.56 7.54 -25.06
CA PRO A 364 -5.20 8.44 -24.13
C PRO A 364 -6.57 8.78 -24.70
N LYS A 365 -7.63 8.57 -23.89
CA LYS A 365 -8.98 8.89 -24.37
C LYS A 365 -8.95 10.36 -24.77
N PRO A 366 -9.37 10.73 -26.00
CA PRO A 366 -9.49 12.13 -26.34
C PRO A 366 -10.41 12.75 -25.30
N GLU A 367 -9.95 13.82 -24.66
CA GLU A 367 -10.81 14.65 -23.83
C GLU A 367 -12.08 14.90 -24.64
N ASN A 368 -13.20 14.35 -24.17
CA ASN A 368 -14.48 14.88 -24.57
C ASN A 368 -14.52 16.30 -24.02
N LEU A 369 -14.04 17.24 -24.82
CA LEU A 369 -14.30 18.67 -24.72
C LEU A 369 -15.80 18.86 -24.96
N THR A 370 -16.60 18.38 -24.00
CA THR A 370 -17.96 18.84 -23.80
C THR A 370 -17.81 20.30 -23.41
N PRO A 371 -18.36 21.25 -24.18
CA PRO A 371 -18.42 22.63 -23.72
C PRO A 371 -19.38 22.66 -22.54
N LEU A 372 -18.83 22.56 -21.33
CA LEU A 372 -19.57 22.77 -20.09
C LEU A 372 -19.98 24.23 -20.06
N ARG A 373 -21.19 24.49 -20.60
CA ARG A 373 -21.97 25.66 -20.24
C ARG A 373 -22.14 25.65 -18.73
N GLY A 374 -21.60 26.71 -18.13
CA GLY A 374 -21.74 27.18 -16.76
C GLY A 374 -22.52 26.29 -15.79
N ASN A 375 -21.78 25.69 -14.86
CA ASN A 375 -22.19 25.63 -13.47
C ASN A 375 -20.95 25.68 -12.58
N TYR A 376 -20.97 26.64 -11.66
CA TYR A 376 -19.92 27.01 -10.74
C TYR A 376 -19.48 25.83 -9.86
N LEU A 377 -18.21 25.43 -9.96
CA LEU A 377 -17.49 24.78 -8.87
C LEU A 377 -17.11 25.86 -7.84
N PRO A 378 -17.25 25.62 -6.52
CA PRO A 378 -16.75 26.57 -5.53
C PRO A 378 -15.22 26.51 -5.49
N GLU A 379 -14.56 27.64 -5.73
CA GLU A 379 -13.14 27.85 -5.49
C GLU A 379 -12.77 27.38 -4.07
N MET A 380 -11.75 26.54 -3.94
CA MET A 380 -11.12 26.28 -2.66
C MET A 380 -10.34 27.54 -2.25
N ASP A 381 -10.66 28.08 -1.08
CA ASP A 381 -10.03 29.28 -0.50
C ASP A 381 -8.50 29.10 -0.41
N LYS A 382 -7.76 29.98 -1.08
CA LYS A 382 -6.31 30.15 -0.90
C LYS A 382 -6.06 30.94 0.40
N PRO A 383 -5.00 30.65 1.18
CA PRO A 383 -4.66 31.44 2.36
C PRO A 383 -4.31 32.87 1.94
N LYS A 384 -4.96 33.86 2.57
CA LYS A 384 -4.69 35.29 2.39
C LYS A 384 -3.80 35.79 3.51
N GLY A 385 -2.70 36.45 3.17
CA GLY A 385 -1.77 37.09 4.10
C GLY A 385 -0.66 37.83 3.35
N TRP A 386 0.02 38.77 4.00
CA TRP A 386 1.03 39.66 3.40
C TRP A 386 2.17 38.92 2.69
N ARG A 387 2.45 37.67 3.10
CA ARG A 387 3.42 36.76 2.47
C ARG A 387 2.94 36.17 1.13
N ALA A 388 1.62 36.01 0.93
CA ALA A 388 1.04 35.48 -0.31
C ALA A 388 1.14 36.46 -1.51
N ASP A 389 1.27 37.76 -1.22
CA ASP A 389 1.37 38.82 -2.25
C ASP A 389 2.81 39.19 -2.64
N GLY A 390 3.83 38.54 -2.04
CA GLY A 390 5.23 38.66 -2.48
C GLY A 390 5.88 40.03 -2.31
N ARG A 391 5.34 40.90 -1.43
CA ARG A 391 5.89 42.24 -1.16
C ARG A 391 6.62 42.26 0.17
N MET A 392 7.92 41.98 0.19
CA MET A 392 8.79 42.30 1.33
C MET A 392 9.39 43.70 1.13
N THR A 393 9.22 44.58 2.12
CA THR A 393 9.99 45.84 2.22
C THR A 393 11.36 45.56 2.83
N PRO A 394 12.48 46.02 2.23
CA PRO A 394 13.80 45.81 2.81
C PRO A 394 13.94 46.63 4.11
N VAL A 395 14.40 45.99 5.18
CA VAL A 395 14.75 46.68 6.43
C VAL A 395 16.00 47.53 6.19
N ALA A 396 15.96 48.81 6.59
CA ALA A 396 17.06 49.74 6.40
C ALA A 396 18.30 49.35 7.20
N ARG A 397 19.48 49.35 6.55
CA ARG A 397 20.78 49.13 7.22
C ARG A 397 21.10 50.30 8.16
N PHE A 398 21.31 50.02 9.45
CA PHE A 398 21.94 50.97 10.37
C PHE A 398 23.47 50.92 10.29
N PRO A 399 24.16 52.06 10.39
CA PRO A 399 25.62 52.12 10.30
C PRO A 399 26.30 51.97 11.68
N GLY A 400 27.24 51.02 11.78
CA GLY A 400 28.45 51.14 12.60
C GLY A 400 28.43 50.58 14.04
N GLY A 401 29.23 49.53 14.28
CA GLY A 401 29.67 49.06 15.61
C GLY A 401 30.44 47.72 15.51
N PRO A 402 31.46 47.42 16.37
CA PRO A 402 32.36 46.30 16.16
C PRO A 402 31.69 44.95 16.41
N LEU A 403 32.08 43.98 15.58
CA LEU A 403 31.50 42.64 15.40
C LEU A 403 31.47 41.80 16.69
N ASN A 404 30.26 41.48 17.17
CA ASN A 404 30.00 40.29 17.97
C ASN A 404 28.98 39.42 17.19
N ARG A 405 29.52 38.65 16.23
CA ARG A 405 28.77 38.06 15.10
C ARG A 405 27.73 37.01 15.47
N GLU A 406 27.86 36.35 16.62
CA GLU A 406 26.93 35.30 17.03
C GLU A 406 25.66 35.87 17.68
N ASN A 407 25.78 36.89 18.55
CA ASN A 407 24.61 37.47 19.22
C ASN A 407 23.81 38.45 18.35
N ASP A 408 24.43 39.10 17.35
CA ASP A 408 23.71 39.98 16.42
C ASP A 408 22.89 39.19 15.39
N PHE A 409 23.36 38.01 14.98
CA PHE A 409 22.61 37.15 14.07
C PHE A 409 21.37 36.59 14.76
N ASP A 410 21.51 36.07 15.98
CA ASP A 410 20.37 35.55 16.75
C ASP A 410 19.37 36.66 17.13
N ARG A 411 19.84 37.88 17.47
CA ARG A 411 18.93 39.02 17.68
C ARG A 411 18.23 39.48 16.41
N LEU A 412 18.92 39.51 15.26
CA LEU A 412 18.30 39.87 13.97
C LEU A 412 17.34 38.78 13.48
N LEU A 413 17.62 37.52 13.81
CA LEU A 413 16.73 36.39 13.58
C LEU A 413 15.48 36.52 14.46
N GLU A 414 15.62 36.69 15.78
CA GLU A 414 14.50 36.93 16.71
C GLU A 414 13.66 38.14 16.31
N GLN A 415 14.28 39.26 15.91
CA GLN A 415 13.56 40.46 15.46
C GLN A 415 12.88 40.29 14.10
N SER A 416 13.38 39.40 13.23
CA SER A 416 12.71 39.05 11.97
C SER A 416 11.52 38.11 12.19
N TRP A 417 11.45 37.41 13.33
CA TRP A 417 10.41 36.43 13.64
C TRP A 417 9.20 37.05 14.35
N LEU A 418 9.36 38.26 14.91
CA LEU A 418 8.30 39.07 15.52
C LEU A 418 7.93 40.22 14.59
N GLN A 419 7.12 39.94 13.56
CA GLN A 419 6.57 40.98 12.69
C GLN A 419 5.24 41.48 13.28
N GLU A 420 5.23 42.68 13.86
CA GLU A 420 4.00 43.41 14.15
C GLU A 420 3.38 43.86 12.81
N GLU A 421 2.13 43.46 12.54
CA GLU A 421 1.40 44.00 11.38
C GLU A 421 1.05 45.47 11.64
N PRO A 422 1.31 46.41 10.70
CA PRO A 422 1.13 47.85 10.93
C PRO A 422 -0.33 48.29 11.16
N GLU A 423 -1.32 47.40 10.95
CA GLU A 423 -2.74 47.70 11.13
C GLU A 423 -3.46 46.75 12.12
N THR A 424 -2.79 45.74 12.70
CA THR A 424 -3.40 44.84 13.70
C THR A 424 -2.40 44.44 14.80
N GLU A 425 -2.83 44.30 16.06
CA GLU A 425 -1.98 43.85 17.19
C GLU A 425 -1.56 42.36 17.11
N LYS A 426 -1.54 41.77 15.90
CA LYS A 426 -1.24 40.34 15.71
C LYS A 426 0.26 40.09 15.71
N VAL A 427 0.68 39.08 16.47
CA VAL A 427 2.07 38.59 16.51
C VAL A 427 2.08 37.20 15.87
N ARG A 428 2.71 37.07 14.70
CA ARG A 428 2.82 35.80 13.95
C ARG A 428 4.23 35.23 14.04
N VAL A 429 4.36 33.97 14.44
CA VAL A 429 5.59 33.17 14.49
C VAL A 429 5.51 32.09 13.40
N PRO A 430 6.58 31.86 12.60
CA PRO A 430 6.59 30.77 11.62
C PRO A 430 6.61 29.40 12.31
N GLY A 431 5.66 28.53 11.97
CA GLY A 431 5.60 27.14 12.40
C GLY A 431 6.59 26.23 11.63
N PRO A 432 6.79 24.97 12.07
CA PRO A 432 7.77 24.02 11.53
C PRO A 432 7.59 23.68 10.04
N ASN A 433 6.40 23.92 9.49
CA ASN A 433 6.06 23.72 8.07
C ASN A 433 5.88 25.03 7.29
N GLY A 434 6.31 26.17 7.85
CA GLY A 434 6.15 27.50 7.21
C GLY A 434 4.76 28.13 7.35
N GLU A 435 3.92 27.59 8.23
CA GLU A 435 2.59 28.13 8.54
C GLU A 435 2.69 29.33 9.49
N ASP A 436 1.79 30.31 9.35
CA ASP A 436 1.72 31.45 10.28
C ASP A 436 0.93 31.04 11.54
N TRP A 437 1.63 30.90 12.68
CA TRP A 437 1.01 30.62 13.98
C TRP A 437 1.09 31.86 14.89
N PRO A 438 0.21 32.01 15.89
CA PRO A 438 -0.98 31.20 16.16
C PRO A 438 -2.15 31.56 15.23
N VAL A 439 -3.05 30.60 14.99
CA VAL A 439 -4.26 30.80 14.18
C VAL A 439 -5.34 31.50 15.01
N TYR A 440 -5.87 32.63 14.53
CA TYR A 440 -6.92 33.36 15.23
C TYR A 440 -8.31 32.81 14.89
N VAL A 441 -8.99 32.21 15.87
CA VAL A 441 -10.29 31.56 15.68
C VAL A 441 -11.41 32.36 16.35
N TYR A 442 -12.46 32.68 15.58
CA TYR A 442 -13.68 33.31 16.11
C TYR A 442 -14.75 32.25 16.44
N PRO A 443 -15.13 32.09 17.71
CA PRO A 443 -16.19 31.15 18.10
C PRO A 443 -17.57 31.77 17.91
N TYR A 444 -18.45 31.09 17.16
CA TYR A 444 -19.82 31.54 16.90
C TYR A 444 -20.87 30.51 17.33
N GLY A 445 -21.61 30.82 18.39
CA GLY A 445 -22.60 29.90 18.96
C GLY A 445 -21.99 28.68 19.66
N VAL A 446 -20.70 28.73 19.99
CA VAL A 446 -19.96 27.72 20.78
C VAL A 446 -19.42 28.44 22.01
N SER A 447 -19.52 27.82 23.19
CA SER A 447 -19.01 28.41 24.44
C SER A 447 -17.47 28.49 24.39
N ARG A 448 -16.89 29.58 24.92
CA ARG A 448 -15.43 29.78 24.93
C ARG A 448 -14.70 28.81 25.85
N ALA A 449 -15.23 28.55 27.04
CA ALA A 449 -14.56 27.72 28.05
C ALA A 449 -14.20 26.30 27.56
N PRO A 450 -15.09 25.54 26.88
CA PRO A 450 -14.72 24.26 26.28
C PRO A 450 -13.64 24.35 25.19
N ILE A 451 -13.59 25.44 24.43
CA ILE A 451 -12.58 25.65 23.40
C ILE A 451 -11.22 25.93 24.04
N GLU A 452 -11.17 26.84 25.01
CA GLU A 452 -9.97 27.15 25.79
C GLU A 452 -9.42 25.90 26.49
N GLN A 453 -10.29 25.08 27.06
CA GLN A 453 -9.91 23.82 27.69
C GLN A 453 -9.24 22.85 26.70
N VAL A 454 -9.75 22.74 25.47
CA VAL A 454 -9.14 21.87 24.44
C VAL A 454 -7.84 22.44 23.93
N VAL A 455 -7.76 23.77 23.73
CA VAL A 455 -6.54 24.46 23.29
C VAL A 455 -5.42 24.27 24.33
N GLN A 456 -5.72 24.45 25.61
CA GLN A 456 -4.76 24.23 26.70
C GLN A 456 -4.38 22.75 26.87
N ALA A 457 -5.34 21.83 26.79
CA ALA A 457 -5.08 20.40 27.00
C ALA A 457 -4.26 19.76 25.88
N LEU A 458 -4.35 20.29 24.65
CA LEU A 458 -3.66 19.78 23.47
C LEU A 458 -2.50 20.68 23.01
N ASP A 459 -2.19 21.74 23.76
CA ASP A 459 -1.16 22.74 23.47
C ASP A 459 -1.23 23.25 22.01
N LEU A 460 -2.44 23.59 21.57
CA LEU A 460 -2.69 23.99 20.18
C LEU A 460 -2.30 25.47 19.96
N PRO A 461 -1.66 25.83 18.83
CA PRO A 461 -1.30 27.21 18.51
C PRO A 461 -2.51 28.00 18.00
N ILE A 462 -3.55 28.16 18.84
CA ILE A 462 -4.82 28.82 18.51
C ILE A 462 -5.10 29.95 19.50
N VAL A 463 -5.42 31.14 18.99
CA VAL A 463 -5.86 32.29 19.81
C VAL A 463 -7.33 32.62 19.52
N LEU A 464 -8.14 32.77 20.56
CA LEU A 464 -9.56 33.11 20.41
C LEU A 464 -9.78 34.61 20.28
N THR A 465 -10.24 35.07 19.12
CA THR A 465 -10.59 36.49 18.89
C THR A 465 -12.06 36.78 19.21
N LYS A 466 -12.36 38.05 19.58
CA LYS A 466 -13.73 38.56 19.75
C LYS A 466 -14.23 39.29 18.52
N ASP A 467 -13.34 39.66 17.61
CA ASP A 467 -13.69 40.34 16.38
C ASP A 467 -13.63 39.36 15.20
N LEU A 468 -14.73 39.28 14.45
CA LEU A 468 -14.80 38.49 13.23
C LEU A 468 -13.85 39.05 12.16
N GLN A 469 -13.49 40.34 12.26
CA GLN A 469 -12.59 41.00 11.32
C GLN A 469 -11.14 40.53 11.44
N GLU A 470 -10.74 40.08 12.63
CA GLU A 470 -9.39 39.63 12.95
C GLU A 470 -9.26 38.10 12.89
N ALA A 471 -10.32 37.37 12.55
CA ALA A 471 -10.31 35.92 12.56
C ALA A 471 -9.74 35.33 11.26
N ASP A 472 -8.84 34.36 11.39
CA ASP A 472 -8.37 33.53 10.27
C ASP A 472 -9.32 32.35 10.00
N ALA A 473 -10.11 31.92 11.00
CA ALA A 473 -11.16 30.92 10.85
C ALA A 473 -12.34 31.15 11.81
N VAL A 474 -13.54 30.70 11.43
CA VAL A 474 -14.74 30.73 12.30
C VAL A 474 -15.10 29.31 12.74
N LEU A 475 -15.18 29.06 14.05
CA LEU A 475 -15.68 27.79 14.60
C LEU A 475 -17.13 27.98 15.06
N ALA A 476 -18.07 27.28 14.43
CA ALA A 476 -19.50 27.49 14.69
C ALA A 476 -20.32 26.21 14.78
N LEU A 477 -21.44 26.22 15.53
CA LEU A 477 -22.41 25.12 15.48
C LEU A 477 -23.12 25.10 14.12
N ARG A 478 -23.20 23.93 13.49
CA ARG A 478 -23.88 23.75 12.18
C ARG A 478 -25.33 24.24 12.20
N SER A 479 -26.04 24.11 13.32
CA SER A 479 -27.40 24.61 13.51
C SER A 479 -27.51 26.13 13.36
N HIS A 480 -26.54 26.88 13.91
CA HIS A 480 -26.52 28.34 13.86
C HIS A 480 -26.02 28.90 12.53
N VAL A 481 -25.12 28.18 11.84
CA VAL A 481 -24.62 28.58 10.51
C VAL A 481 -25.72 28.54 9.44
N LYS A 482 -26.64 27.57 9.52
CA LYS A 482 -27.75 27.45 8.54
C LYS A 482 -28.73 28.63 8.60
N ASN A 483 -28.95 29.20 9.78
CA ASN A 483 -30.00 30.21 10.02
C ASN A 483 -29.52 31.66 9.91
N GLN A 484 -28.22 31.94 10.01
CA GLN A 484 -27.69 33.31 9.96
C GLN A 484 -27.11 33.65 8.57
N SER A 485 -27.84 34.39 7.73
CA SER A 485 -27.36 34.82 6.41
C SER A 485 -26.22 35.84 6.49
N LYS A 486 -26.26 36.75 7.48
CA LYS A 486 -25.25 37.80 7.67
C LYS A 486 -23.84 37.27 7.93
N LEU A 487 -23.70 36.24 8.77
CA LEU A 487 -22.39 35.64 9.08
C LEU A 487 -21.78 34.98 7.84
N ARG A 488 -22.59 34.23 7.08
CA ARG A 488 -22.15 33.63 5.81
C ARG A 488 -21.77 34.68 4.78
N GLN A 489 -22.50 35.79 4.71
CA GLN A 489 -22.20 36.88 3.78
C GLN A 489 -20.90 37.58 4.15
N ILE A 490 -20.66 37.87 5.43
CA ILE A 490 -19.41 38.50 5.91
C ILE A 490 -18.22 37.57 5.70
N ALA A 491 -18.35 36.29 6.07
CA ALA A 491 -17.32 35.28 5.87
C ALA A 491 -16.99 35.06 4.38
N LYS A 492 -18.01 35.06 3.51
CA LYS A 492 -17.84 34.93 2.05
C LYS A 492 -17.17 36.16 1.42
N VAL A 493 -17.51 37.36 1.87
CA VAL A 493 -16.86 38.60 1.38
C VAL A 493 -15.38 38.65 1.79
N ARG A 494 -15.05 38.17 2.99
CA ARG A 494 -13.66 38.20 3.50
C ARG A 494 -12.86 36.93 3.25
N GLN A 495 -13.46 35.88 2.68
CA GLN A 495 -12.86 34.55 2.49
C GLN A 495 -12.32 33.94 3.79
N ILE A 496 -13.11 34.02 4.87
CA ILE A 496 -12.80 33.36 6.14
C ILE A 496 -13.54 32.01 6.17
N PRO A 497 -12.83 30.87 6.31
CA PRO A 497 -13.46 29.56 6.34
C PRO A 497 -14.31 29.36 7.60
N ILE A 498 -15.51 28.79 7.42
CA ILE A 498 -16.42 28.45 8.53
C ILE A 498 -16.36 26.94 8.80
N HIS A 499 -15.80 26.57 9.95
CA HIS A 499 -15.74 25.19 10.43
C HIS A 499 -16.95 24.88 11.30
N GLY A 500 -17.88 24.10 10.74
CA GLY A 500 -19.13 23.71 11.38
C GLY A 500 -19.00 22.45 12.25
N ILE A 501 -19.16 22.57 13.57
CA ILE A 501 -19.22 21.44 14.51
C ILE A 501 -20.68 21.01 14.82
N LYS A 502 -20.90 19.72 15.06
CA LYS A 502 -22.25 19.14 15.27
C LYS A 502 -22.84 19.50 16.63
N SER A 503 -22.01 19.55 17.68
CA SER A 503 -22.43 19.86 19.06
C SER A 503 -21.30 20.52 19.85
N ASN A 504 -21.66 21.23 20.92
CA ASN A 504 -20.72 21.91 21.83
C ASN A 504 -20.12 20.93 22.85
N THR A 505 -19.50 19.85 22.36
CA THR A 505 -18.86 18.80 23.18
C THR A 505 -17.35 18.77 22.93
N LEU A 506 -16.55 18.47 23.95
CA LEU A 506 -15.07 18.45 23.86
C LEU A 506 -14.53 17.62 22.67
N PRO A 507 -15.03 16.41 22.37
CA PRO A 507 -14.52 15.62 21.23
C PRO A 507 -14.87 16.20 19.85
N GLN A 508 -15.97 16.94 19.74
CA GLN A 508 -16.37 17.62 18.50
C GLN A 508 -15.57 18.91 18.31
N ILE A 509 -15.33 19.64 19.39
CA ILE A 509 -14.48 20.84 19.41
C ILE A 509 -13.04 20.46 19.07
N SER A 510 -12.49 19.41 19.70
CA SER A 510 -11.14 18.91 19.41
C SER A 510 -10.97 18.52 17.94
N ARG A 511 -11.91 17.75 17.36
CA ARG A 511 -11.89 17.47 15.92
C ARG A 511 -12.01 18.71 15.05
N GLY A 512 -12.84 19.68 15.46
CA GLY A 512 -13.00 20.95 14.78
C GLY A 512 -11.70 21.77 14.74
N LEU A 513 -11.00 21.86 15.88
CA LEU A 513 -9.73 22.60 16.01
C LEU A 513 -8.58 21.89 15.31
N LYS A 514 -8.47 20.55 15.41
CA LYS A 514 -7.47 19.77 14.67
C LYS A 514 -7.61 19.93 13.16
N ARG A 515 -8.85 19.95 12.65
CA ARG A 515 -9.16 20.23 11.24
C ARG A 515 -8.78 21.66 10.83
N ILE A 516 -8.96 22.65 11.72
CA ILE A 516 -8.52 24.03 11.45
C ILE A 516 -6.99 24.09 11.29
N LEU A 517 -6.25 23.26 12.03
CA LEU A 517 -4.79 23.19 12.00
C LEU A 517 -4.24 22.19 10.97
N GLY A 518 -5.08 21.50 10.19
CA GLY A 518 -4.62 20.48 9.23
C GLY A 518 -3.98 19.23 9.87
N ILE A 519 -4.11 19.05 11.19
CA ILE A 519 -3.58 17.91 11.95
C ILE A 519 -4.63 16.78 11.90
N ASP A 520 -4.88 16.22 10.72
CA ASP A 520 -5.71 15.02 10.57
C ASP A 520 -4.82 13.77 10.71
N ASP A 521 -5.13 12.96 11.72
CA ASP A 521 -4.45 11.70 12.05
C ASP A 521 -4.80 10.63 11.00
N PRO A 522 -3.86 10.14 10.17
CA PRO A 522 -4.15 9.14 9.13
C PRO A 522 -4.57 7.78 9.69
N MET A 523 -4.42 7.55 10.99
CA MET A 523 -4.65 6.26 11.65
C MET A 523 -6.12 5.92 11.92
N ASN A 524 -7.08 6.78 11.54
CA ASN A 524 -8.52 6.53 11.75
C ASN A 524 -9.30 6.15 10.48
N GLN A 525 -8.63 5.69 9.43
CA GLN A 525 -9.25 5.17 8.20
C GLN A 525 -9.42 3.63 8.19
N GLU A 526 -9.72 3.01 9.33
CA GLU A 526 -10.37 1.69 9.33
C GLU A 526 -11.87 1.86 9.58
N GLY A 527 -12.61 1.66 8.50
CA GLY A 527 -14.06 1.65 8.50
C GLY A 527 -14.49 1.39 7.07
N ALA A 528 -15.02 0.20 6.81
CA ALA A 528 -15.59 -0.19 5.53
C ALA A 528 -16.30 1.02 4.91
N ASP A 529 -15.92 1.36 3.68
CA ASP A 529 -16.35 2.55 2.96
C ASP A 529 -17.89 2.61 2.98
N LEU A 530 -18.46 3.33 3.95
CA LEU A 530 -19.92 3.38 4.21
C LEU A 530 -20.70 3.86 2.98
N ARG A 531 -19.98 4.53 2.07
CA ARG A 531 -20.44 4.98 0.75
C ARG A 531 -20.75 3.83 -0.21
N LEU A 532 -20.19 2.63 -0.01
CA LEU A 532 -20.52 1.44 -0.81
C LEU A 532 -21.91 0.90 -0.51
N PHE A 533 -22.41 1.11 0.72
CA PHE A 533 -23.74 0.64 1.16
C PHE A 533 -24.82 1.71 0.98
N ALA A 534 -24.48 3.00 1.05
CA ALA A 534 -25.43 4.10 0.89
C ALA A 534 -25.67 4.44 -0.59
N ARG A 535 -26.73 3.88 -1.19
CA ARG A 535 -27.09 4.14 -2.61
C ARG A 535 -27.55 5.57 -2.90
N SER A 536 -28.03 6.31 -1.91
CA SER A 536 -28.65 7.63 -2.10
C SER A 536 -28.03 8.77 -1.28
N GLY A 537 -27.08 8.45 -0.39
CA GLY A 537 -26.36 9.45 0.42
C GLY A 537 -27.24 10.27 1.36
N SER A 538 -28.41 9.78 1.77
CA SER A 538 -29.24 10.51 2.73
C SER A 538 -28.63 10.40 4.13
N ASP A 539 -28.72 11.50 4.91
CA ASP A 539 -28.12 11.58 6.24
C ASP A 539 -28.62 10.46 7.19
N ASP A 540 -29.88 10.02 7.05
CA ASP A 540 -30.48 8.92 7.84
C ASP A 540 -29.90 7.53 7.49
N GLU A 541 -29.55 7.29 6.22
CA GLU A 541 -28.91 6.04 5.79
C GLU A 541 -27.49 5.92 6.34
N ILE A 542 -26.74 7.03 6.29
CA ILE A 542 -25.36 7.07 6.77
C ILE A 542 -25.33 6.96 8.30
N GLU A 543 -26.22 7.67 9.00
CA GLU A 543 -26.31 7.60 10.47
C GLU A 543 -26.67 6.19 10.96
N ALA A 544 -27.61 5.52 10.30
CA ALA A 544 -28.01 4.18 10.67
C ALA A 544 -26.93 3.11 10.37
N LEU A 545 -26.15 3.29 9.30
CA LEU A 545 -25.02 2.40 9.03
C LEU A 545 -23.84 2.65 9.97
N GLU A 546 -23.57 3.91 10.34
CA GLU A 546 -22.56 4.26 11.34
C GLU A 546 -22.94 3.69 12.73
N GLU A 547 -24.22 3.74 13.08
CA GLU A 547 -24.78 3.10 14.29
C GLU A 547 -24.52 1.58 14.31
N ALA A 548 -24.82 0.88 13.21
CA ALA A 548 -24.58 -0.55 13.08
C ALA A 548 -23.08 -0.90 13.14
N ARG A 549 -22.22 -0.09 12.50
CA ARG A 549 -20.77 -0.26 12.52
C ARG A 549 -20.21 -0.15 13.94
N LEU A 550 -20.58 0.90 14.67
CA LEU A 550 -20.13 1.12 16.04
C LEU A 550 -20.62 0.02 16.98
N ALA A 551 -21.86 -0.46 16.80
CA ALA A 551 -22.39 -1.58 17.57
C ALA A 551 -21.55 -2.85 17.36
N VAL A 552 -21.16 -3.15 16.11
CA VAL A 552 -20.31 -4.31 15.78
C VAL A 552 -18.91 -4.15 16.35
N GLU A 553 -18.22 -3.04 16.03
CA GLU A 553 -16.81 -2.83 16.33
C GLU A 553 -16.53 -2.60 17.83
N GLN A 554 -17.44 -1.93 18.54
CA GLN A 554 -17.19 -1.53 19.93
C GLN A 554 -17.88 -2.44 20.96
N ILE A 555 -18.94 -3.15 20.58
CA ILE A 555 -19.73 -3.93 21.52
C ILE A 555 -19.75 -5.40 21.12
N VAL A 556 -20.27 -5.76 19.95
CA VAL A 556 -20.50 -7.18 19.61
C VAL A 556 -19.19 -7.96 19.50
N ILE A 557 -18.19 -7.44 18.77
CA ILE A 557 -16.89 -8.12 18.62
C ILE A 557 -16.07 -8.10 19.91
N PRO A 558 -15.90 -6.95 20.62
CA PRO A 558 -15.03 -6.92 21.80
C PRO A 558 -15.65 -7.55 23.05
N THR A 559 -16.96 -7.43 23.24
CA THR A 559 -17.63 -7.86 24.48
C THR A 559 -18.41 -9.17 24.33
N GLY A 560 -18.66 -9.64 23.09
CA GLY A 560 -19.41 -10.86 22.83
C GLY A 560 -20.88 -10.79 23.24
N GLN A 561 -21.46 -9.59 23.31
CA GLN A 561 -22.85 -9.38 23.71
C GLN A 561 -23.73 -9.00 22.52
N PRO A 562 -24.99 -9.48 22.45
CA PRO A 562 -25.91 -9.06 21.41
C PRO A 562 -26.41 -7.62 21.65
N VAL A 563 -26.55 -6.86 20.57
CA VAL A 563 -26.95 -5.44 20.62
C VAL A 563 -28.18 -5.19 19.76
N GLU A 564 -29.14 -4.44 20.30
CA GLU A 564 -30.32 -3.95 19.56
C GLU A 564 -30.06 -2.51 19.09
N LEU A 565 -30.28 -2.26 17.80
CA LEU A 565 -30.19 -0.94 17.18
C LEU A 565 -31.51 -0.16 17.31
N LEU A 566 -31.49 1.12 16.97
CA LEU A 566 -32.70 1.95 16.92
C LEU A 566 -33.69 1.46 15.83
N PRO A 567 -35.01 1.65 16.03
CA PRO A 567 -36.00 1.37 14.99
C PRO A 567 -35.78 2.18 13.72
N ARG A 568 -35.79 1.51 12.57
CA ARG A 568 -35.56 2.11 11.26
C ARG A 568 -36.46 1.52 10.19
N SER A 569 -36.61 2.26 9.08
CA SER A 569 -37.39 1.81 7.91
C SER A 569 -36.83 0.50 7.33
N ALA A 570 -37.68 -0.26 6.63
CA ALA A 570 -37.28 -1.54 6.02
C ALA A 570 -36.06 -1.41 5.08
N LYS A 571 -35.96 -0.28 4.36
CA LYS A 571 -34.83 0.01 3.46
C LYS A 571 -33.51 0.12 4.22
N VAL A 572 -33.51 0.88 5.32
CA VAL A 572 -32.32 1.09 6.17
C VAL A 572 -31.91 -0.19 6.89
N ARG A 573 -32.87 -0.94 7.42
CA ARG A 573 -32.60 -2.24 8.05
C ARG A 573 -31.97 -3.24 7.10
N LYS A 574 -32.38 -3.27 5.83
CA LYS A 574 -31.73 -4.13 4.84
C LYS A 574 -30.24 -3.81 4.69
N MET A 575 -29.86 -2.53 4.63
CA MET A 575 -28.46 -2.12 4.51
C MET A 575 -27.66 -2.41 5.78
N GLN A 576 -28.27 -2.27 6.95
CA GLN A 576 -27.66 -2.65 8.22
C GLN A 576 -27.40 -4.17 8.29
N HIS A 577 -28.33 -5.01 7.81
CA HIS A 577 -28.10 -6.46 7.68
C HIS A 577 -26.92 -6.77 6.74
N GLU A 578 -26.87 -6.13 5.56
CA GLU A 578 -25.76 -6.30 4.60
C GLU A 578 -24.40 -5.91 5.21
N LEU A 579 -24.36 -4.84 6.02
CA LEU A 579 -23.16 -4.44 6.74
C LEU A 579 -22.75 -5.49 7.79
N VAL A 580 -23.70 -6.01 8.57
CA VAL A 580 -23.44 -7.01 9.62
C VAL A 580 -22.94 -8.33 9.02
N GLU A 581 -23.50 -8.76 7.88
CA GLU A 581 -23.02 -9.92 7.12
C GLU A 581 -21.56 -9.74 6.65
N HIS A 582 -21.15 -8.51 6.31
CA HIS A 582 -19.76 -8.20 5.95
C HIS A 582 -18.78 -8.51 7.10
N TYR A 583 -19.20 -8.27 8.35
CA TYR A 583 -18.45 -8.65 9.55
C TYR A 583 -18.61 -10.13 9.93
N ARG A 584 -19.33 -10.94 9.12
CA ARG A 584 -19.62 -12.36 9.35
C ARG A 584 -20.40 -12.63 10.64
N LEU A 585 -21.23 -11.68 11.06
CA LEU A 585 -22.09 -11.79 12.24
C LEU A 585 -23.54 -12.08 11.83
N GLN A 586 -24.30 -12.69 12.74
CA GLN A 586 -25.74 -12.94 12.52
C GLN A 586 -26.58 -11.75 13.00
N SER A 587 -27.69 -11.47 12.32
CA SER A 587 -28.63 -10.43 12.74
C SER A 587 -30.07 -10.77 12.38
N ASP A 588 -31.00 -10.40 13.26
CA ASP A 588 -32.44 -10.61 13.10
C ASP A 588 -33.22 -9.31 13.31
N SER A 589 -34.34 -9.17 12.60
CA SER A 589 -35.23 -8.01 12.71
C SER A 589 -36.39 -8.27 13.68
N PHE A 590 -36.43 -7.56 14.81
CA PHE A 590 -37.45 -7.70 15.88
C PHE A 590 -38.43 -6.52 15.95
N GLY A 591 -39.68 -6.80 16.33
CA GLY A 591 -40.75 -5.81 16.53
C GLY A 591 -41.73 -5.65 15.37
N GLU A 592 -42.72 -4.77 15.54
CA GLU A 592 -43.72 -4.40 14.53
C GLU A 592 -43.47 -2.98 14.00
N GLU A 593 -43.86 -2.70 12.75
CA GLU A 593 -43.74 -1.35 12.18
C GLU A 593 -44.65 -0.37 12.93
N PRO A 594 -44.17 0.85 13.27
CA PRO A 594 -42.92 1.50 12.84
C PRO A 594 -41.71 1.26 13.76
N ASN A 595 -41.86 0.51 14.86
CA ASN A 595 -40.82 0.32 15.89
C ASN A 595 -39.91 -0.90 15.65
N ARG A 596 -39.89 -1.41 14.41
CA ARG A 596 -39.11 -2.59 14.04
C ARG A 596 -37.63 -2.24 13.89
N ARG A 597 -36.76 -3.05 14.49
CA ARG A 597 -35.31 -2.80 14.64
C ARG A 597 -34.49 -4.07 14.43
N ILE A 598 -33.18 -3.92 14.31
CA ILE A 598 -32.23 -5.03 14.15
C ILE A 598 -31.58 -5.37 15.48
N ARG A 599 -31.43 -6.67 15.74
CA ARG A 599 -30.59 -7.21 16.79
C ARG A 599 -29.42 -7.97 16.16
N ILE A 600 -28.20 -7.62 16.56
CA ILE A 600 -26.96 -8.23 16.10
C ILE A 600 -26.49 -9.22 17.16
N TYR A 601 -26.03 -10.39 16.74
CA TYR A 601 -25.52 -11.45 17.61
C TYR A 601 -24.01 -11.62 17.43
N PRO A 602 -23.27 -11.98 18.48
CA PRO A 602 -21.87 -12.39 18.39
C PRO A 602 -21.73 -13.68 17.56
N ALA A 603 -20.57 -13.86 16.92
CA ALA A 603 -20.24 -15.02 16.08
C ALA A 603 -20.13 -16.34 16.86
#